data_AF-A0A816UBJ7-F1
#
_entry.id   AF-A0A816UBJ7-F1
#
_cell.length_a   1.000
_cell.length_b   1.000
_cell.length_c   1.000
_cell.angle_alpha   90.00
_cell.angle_beta   90.00
_cell.angle_gamma   90.00
#
_symmetry.space_group_name_H-M   'P 1'
#
loop_
_entity.id
_entity.type
_entity.pdbx_description
1 polymer ?
#
loop_
_entity_poly.entity_id
_entity_poly.type
_entity_poly.pdbx_seq_one_letter_code
_entity_poly.pdbx_strand_id
1 'polypeptide(L)'
;MSNELQGQPMNAITTAAGFSLFQGIFFKLGERFSKPSVEDPYYTRARSMLLKLGLEKYEKNFKKGLLADPTLPLLTDSALKDVSIPPGPRLLILDHIQRDPELKGKRGSRGKRGSRG
;
A
#
# COMPACT_ATOMS: atom_id res chain seq x y z
N MET A 1 22.38 -49.00 -52.55
CA MET A 1 21.12 -49.15 -51.78
C MET A 1 21.52 -49.03 -50.31
N SER A 2 21.17 -48.05 -49.50
CA SER A 2 20.30 -46.86 -49.58
C SER A 2 20.70 -45.98 -48.39
N ASN A 3 20.64 -44.67 -48.56
CA ASN A 3 20.85 -43.67 -47.51
C ASN A 3 19.82 -43.81 -46.39
N GLU A 4 20.24 -43.73 -45.12
CA GLU A 4 19.35 -43.35 -44.02
C GLU A 4 19.83 -42.05 -43.39
N LEU A 5 18.85 -41.14 -43.31
CA LEU A 5 18.96 -39.72 -43.12
C LEU A 5 18.75 -39.38 -41.63
N GLN A 6 19.65 -38.55 -41.13
CA GLN A 6 19.49 -37.54 -40.07
C GLN A 6 18.14 -37.49 -39.34
N GLY A 7 18.20 -37.60 -38.02
CA GLY A 7 17.11 -37.26 -37.12
C GLY A 7 17.61 -36.89 -35.73
N GLN A 8 18.45 -35.86 -35.61
CA GLN A 8 18.77 -35.29 -34.28
C GLN A 8 17.59 -34.46 -33.78
N PRO A 9 17.04 -34.71 -32.58
CA PRO A 9 15.99 -33.88 -31.99
C PRO A 9 16.59 -32.59 -31.42
N MET A 10 17.12 -31.72 -32.28
CA MET A 10 17.72 -30.43 -31.90
C MET A 10 16.72 -29.36 -31.42
N ASN A 11 15.41 -29.67 -31.41
CA ASN A 11 14.35 -28.68 -31.16
C ASN A 11 13.54 -28.88 -29.87
N ALA A 12 13.79 -29.92 -29.07
CA ALA A 12 13.03 -30.18 -27.84
C ALA A 12 13.68 -29.59 -26.57
N ILE A 13 15.01 -29.42 -26.55
CA ILE A 13 15.74 -28.91 -25.38
C ILE A 13 15.65 -27.37 -25.29
N THR A 14 15.53 -26.70 -26.43
CA THR A 14 15.41 -25.24 -26.53
C THR A 14 14.08 -24.70 -26.01
N THR A 15 13.04 -25.53 -25.96
CA THR A 15 11.71 -25.12 -25.48
C THR A 15 11.63 -25.13 -23.94
N ALA A 16 12.21 -26.12 -23.24
CA ALA A 16 12.14 -26.19 -21.78
C ALA A 16 13.01 -25.13 -21.05
N ALA A 17 14.16 -24.76 -21.64
CA ALA A 17 15.07 -23.76 -21.06
C ALA A 17 14.55 -22.32 -21.16
N GLY A 18 13.69 -22.02 -22.15
CA GLY A 18 13.12 -20.68 -22.34
C GLY A 18 11.99 -20.34 -21.36
N PHE A 19 11.12 -21.30 -21.04
CA PHE A 19 10.00 -21.07 -20.12
C PHE A 19 10.44 -20.90 -18.65
N SER A 20 11.56 -21.49 -18.21
CA SER A 20 12.05 -21.36 -16.83
C SER A 20 12.57 -19.95 -16.50
N LEU A 21 13.16 -19.25 -17.49
CA LEU A 21 13.64 -17.88 -17.31
C LEU A 21 12.48 -16.89 -17.18
N PHE A 22 11.42 -17.09 -17.97
CA PHE A 22 10.23 -16.25 -17.92
C PHE A 22 9.45 -16.45 -16.61
N GLN A 23 9.31 -17.71 -16.16
CA GLN A 23 8.63 -18.01 -14.90
C GLN A 23 9.43 -17.59 -13.64
N GLY A 24 10.76 -17.64 -13.68
CA GLY A 24 11.61 -17.27 -12.53
C GLY A 24 11.72 -15.76 -12.26
N ILE A 25 11.73 -14.93 -13.31
CA ILE A 25 11.91 -13.46 -13.17
C ILE A 25 10.59 -12.78 -12.79
N PHE A 26 9.48 -13.14 -13.43
CA PHE A 26 8.16 -12.55 -13.12
C PHE A 26 7.64 -12.94 -11.74
N PHE A 27 7.82 -14.20 -11.31
CA PHE A 27 7.36 -14.66 -10.00
C PHE A 27 8.06 -13.92 -8.85
N LYS A 28 9.38 -13.69 -8.96
CA LYS A 28 10.16 -12.95 -7.95
C LYS A 28 9.85 -11.45 -7.92
N LEU A 29 9.47 -10.86 -9.05
CA LEU A 29 9.00 -9.49 -9.10
C LEU A 29 7.61 -9.39 -8.45
N GLY A 30 6.70 -10.32 -8.74
CA GLY A 30 5.38 -10.40 -8.11
C GLY A 30 5.45 -10.59 -6.59
N GLU A 31 6.29 -11.48 -6.08
CA GLU A 31 6.39 -11.79 -4.64
C GLU A 31 6.90 -10.59 -3.80
N ARG A 32 7.71 -9.70 -4.38
CA ARG A 32 8.15 -8.46 -3.73
C ARG A 32 7.06 -7.38 -3.72
N PHE A 33 6.07 -7.47 -4.62
CA PHE A 33 4.87 -6.63 -4.64
C PHE A 33 3.68 -7.27 -3.89
N SER A 34 3.67 -8.60 -3.71
CA SER A 34 2.54 -9.35 -3.15
C SER A 34 2.69 -9.70 -1.67
N LYS A 35 3.87 -9.53 -1.06
CA LYS A 35 4.02 -9.78 0.39
C LYS A 35 3.15 -8.78 1.14
N PRO A 36 2.06 -9.23 1.80
CA PRO A 36 1.42 -8.39 2.78
C PRO A 36 2.44 -8.29 3.91
N SER A 37 3.14 -7.15 4.00
CA SER A 37 3.91 -6.84 5.20
C SER A 37 2.96 -7.08 6.38
N VAL A 38 3.33 -7.97 7.30
CA VAL A 38 2.57 -8.37 8.49
C VAL A 38 1.57 -7.29 8.84
N GLU A 39 0.29 -7.57 8.55
CA GLU A 39 -0.76 -6.58 8.65
C GLU A 39 -0.88 -6.20 10.12
N ASP A 40 -0.43 -5.00 10.45
CA ASP A 40 -0.65 -4.44 11.76
C ASP A 40 -2.14 -4.06 11.83
N PRO A 41 -2.94 -4.74 12.66
CA PRO A 41 -4.39 -4.55 12.70
C PRO A 41 -4.77 -3.13 13.13
N TYR A 42 -3.84 -2.36 13.71
CA TYR A 42 -4.06 -0.96 14.06
C TYR A 42 -3.93 0.01 12.89
N TYR A 43 -3.48 -0.45 11.71
CA TYR A 43 -3.26 0.41 10.53
C TYR A 43 -4.13 0.02 9.34
N THR A 44 -5.09 -0.89 9.50
CA THR A 44 -5.93 -1.38 8.39
C THR A 44 -6.65 -0.24 7.67
N ARG A 45 -7.25 0.69 8.42
CA ARG A 45 -7.96 1.84 7.86
C ARG A 45 -7.00 2.88 7.30
N ALA A 46 -5.91 3.17 8.00
CA ALA A 46 -4.90 4.14 7.57
C ALA A 46 -4.25 3.71 6.25
N ARG A 47 -3.90 2.42 6.12
CA ARG A 47 -3.35 1.83 4.91
C ARG A 47 -4.36 1.86 3.75
N SER A 48 -5.61 1.48 4.01
CA SER A 48 -6.67 1.54 3.00
C SER A 48 -6.92 2.95 2.50
N MET A 49 -6.86 3.95 3.39
CA MET A 49 -6.95 5.37 3.01
C MET A 49 -5.76 5.78 2.13
N LEU A 50 -4.52 5.47 2.54
CA LEU A 50 -3.34 5.82 1.76
C LEU A 50 -3.37 5.15 0.37
N LEU A 51 -3.80 3.89 0.28
CA LEU A 51 -4.01 3.17 -0.98
C LEU A 51 -5.02 3.88 -1.89
N LYS A 52 -6.20 4.25 -1.37
CA LYS A 52 -7.22 4.99 -2.15
C LYS A 52 -6.73 6.33 -2.68
N LEU A 53 -5.81 6.99 -1.96
CA LEU A 53 -5.23 8.28 -2.36
C LEU A 53 -3.98 8.14 -3.24
N GLY A 54 -3.49 6.92 -3.51
CA GLY A 54 -2.23 6.70 -4.22
C GLY A 54 -0.99 7.12 -3.41
N LEU A 55 -1.09 7.09 -2.07
CA LEU A 55 -0.11 7.58 -1.10
C LEU A 55 0.56 6.45 -0.29
N GLU A 56 0.52 5.21 -0.77
CA GLU A 56 1.04 4.01 -0.08
C GLU A 56 2.49 4.13 0.38
N LYS A 57 3.32 4.88 -0.37
CA LYS A 57 4.73 5.14 -0.03
C LYS A 57 4.91 5.79 1.35
N TYR A 58 3.87 6.43 1.89
CA TYR A 58 3.88 7.07 3.22
C TYR A 58 3.42 6.15 4.36
N GLU A 59 3.10 4.88 4.11
CA GLU A 59 2.71 3.95 5.18
C GLU A 59 3.80 3.82 6.25
N LYS A 60 5.08 3.81 5.84
CA LYS A 60 6.23 3.79 6.76
C LYS A 60 6.30 5.05 7.63
N ASN A 61 5.94 6.20 7.08
CA ASN A 61 5.90 7.48 7.80
C ASN A 61 4.78 7.47 8.84
N PHE A 62 3.61 6.93 8.49
CA PHE A 62 2.51 6.71 9.42
C PHE A 62 2.93 5.81 10.58
N LYS A 63 3.57 4.67 10.29
CA LYS A 63 4.09 3.76 11.31
C LYS A 63 5.15 4.42 12.20
N LYS A 64 6.08 5.20 11.61
CA LYS A 64 7.09 5.96 12.36
C LYS A 64 6.47 6.97 13.33
N GLY A 65 5.37 7.61 12.95
CA GLY A 65 4.67 8.58 13.79
C GLY A 65 3.51 8.03 14.60
N LEU A 66 3.31 6.71 14.63
CA LEU A 66 2.18 6.07 15.31
C LEU A 66 0.81 6.62 14.86
N LEU A 67 0.70 6.98 13.58
CA LEU A 67 -0.52 7.50 12.97
C LEU A 67 -1.45 6.33 12.58
N ALA A 68 -1.95 5.64 13.61
CA ALA A 68 -2.82 4.47 13.49
C ALA A 68 -4.31 4.84 13.29
N ASP A 69 -5.14 3.83 13.06
CA ASP A 69 -6.58 3.95 12.85
C ASP A 69 -7.32 4.78 13.93
N PRO A 70 -6.99 4.66 15.24
CA PRO A 70 -7.61 5.48 16.27
C PRO A 70 -7.22 6.97 16.20
N THR A 71 -6.06 7.30 15.63
CA THR A 71 -5.54 8.67 15.55
C THR A 71 -5.87 9.36 14.23
N LEU A 72 -6.30 8.62 13.20
CA LEU A 72 -6.81 9.18 11.94
C LEU A 72 -7.77 10.38 12.10
N PRO A 73 -8.83 10.33 12.93
CA PRO A 73 -9.75 11.47 13.07
C PRO A 73 -9.11 12.68 13.78
N LEU A 74 -7.96 12.49 14.41
CA LEU A 74 -7.21 13.52 15.14
C LEU A 74 -6.06 14.12 14.31
N LEU A 75 -5.84 13.64 13.09
CA LEU A 75 -4.75 14.11 12.24
C LEU A 75 -4.85 15.63 11.98
N THR A 76 -3.69 16.26 12.03
CA THR A 76 -3.46 17.67 11.79
C THR A 76 -2.35 17.85 10.76
N ASP A 77 -2.26 19.03 10.16
CA ASP A 77 -1.19 19.35 9.20
C ASP A 77 0.19 19.17 9.86
N SER A 78 0.35 19.62 11.10
CA SER A 78 1.58 19.49 11.87
C SER A 78 1.96 18.03 12.10
N ALA A 79 1.02 17.17 12.54
CA ALA A 79 1.31 15.76 12.78
C ALA A 79 1.81 15.03 11.52
N LEU A 80 1.24 15.36 10.36
CA LEU A 80 1.68 14.81 9.08
C LEU A 80 3.02 15.42 8.62
N LYS A 81 3.28 16.69 8.93
CA LYS A 81 4.58 17.35 8.68
C LYS A 81 5.69 16.70 9.51
N ASP A 82 5.43 16.37 10.77
CA ASP A 82 6.41 15.80 11.69
C ASP A 82 6.89 14.40 11.23
N VAL A 83 6.02 13.66 10.55
CA VAL A 83 6.38 12.40 9.88
C VAL A 83 6.91 12.59 8.46
N SER A 84 7.31 13.81 8.08
CA SER A 84 7.91 14.14 6.78
C SER A 84 6.99 13.93 5.57
N ILE A 85 5.68 14.16 5.71
CA ILE A 85 4.76 14.18 4.57
C ILE A 85 4.75 15.59 3.95
N PRO A 86 5.03 15.73 2.63
CA PRO A 86 5.03 17.03 1.95
C PRO A 86 3.65 17.69 1.90
N PRO A 87 3.56 19.01 1.71
CA PRO A 87 2.30 19.76 1.81
C PRO A 87 1.14 19.21 0.94
N GLY A 88 1.40 18.86 -0.32
CA GLY A 88 0.35 18.36 -1.24
C GLY A 88 -0.37 17.11 -0.72
N PRO A 89 0.34 15.99 -0.47
CA PRO A 89 -0.26 14.79 0.14
C PRO A 89 -0.97 15.04 1.47
N ARG A 90 -0.50 15.98 2.31
CA ARG A 90 -1.19 16.33 3.56
C ARG A 90 -2.58 16.87 3.31
N LEU A 91 -2.75 17.73 2.31
CA LEU A 91 -4.06 18.27 1.94
C LEU A 91 -5.03 17.16 1.51
N LEU A 92 -4.56 16.21 0.70
CA LEU A 92 -5.38 15.07 0.26
C LEU A 92 -5.81 14.18 1.43
N ILE A 93 -4.89 13.87 2.35
CA ILE A 93 -5.18 13.07 3.55
C ILE A 93 -6.22 13.78 4.43
N LEU A 94 -6.00 15.07 4.72
CA LEU A 94 -6.88 15.84 5.59
C LEU A 94 -8.27 16.05 4.98
N ASP A 95 -8.36 16.33 3.68
CA ASP A 95 -9.63 16.44 2.95
C ASP A 95 -10.42 15.13 3.00
N HIS A 96 -9.75 13.99 2.77
CA HIS A 96 -10.38 12.67 2.85
C HIS A 96 -10.98 12.39 4.25
N ILE A 97 -10.22 12.64 5.31
CA ILE A 97 -10.66 12.43 6.70
C ILE A 97 -11.82 13.36 7.06
N GLN A 98 -11.83 14.60 6.56
CA GLN A 98 -12.91 15.55 6.81
C GLN A 98 -14.22 15.16 6.12
N ARG A 99 -14.13 14.52 4.95
CA ARG A 99 -15.29 14.05 4.17
C ARG A 99 -15.85 12.73 4.67
N ASP A 100 -15.03 11.88 5.28
CA ASP A 100 -15.47 10.59 5.83
C ASP A 100 -16.35 10.78 7.09
N PRO A 101 -17.66 10.47 7.02
CA PRO A 101 -18.59 10.68 8.15
C PRO A 101 -18.23 9.84 9.37
N GLU A 102 -17.61 8.67 9.19
CA GLU A 102 -17.22 7.79 10.30
C GLU A 102 -16.02 8.35 11.08
N LEU A 103 -15.12 9.07 10.39
CA LEU A 103 -13.97 9.74 11.02
C LEU A 103 -14.36 11.10 11.59
N LYS A 104 -15.30 11.81 10.95
CA LYS A 104 -15.75 13.14 11.38
C LYS A 104 -16.48 13.14 12.74
N GLY A 105 -17.29 12.11 13.01
CA GLY A 105 -18.11 12.03 14.23
C GLY A 105 -17.32 12.04 15.54
N LYS A 106 -16.07 11.55 15.54
CA LYS A 106 -15.21 11.51 16.74
C LYS A 106 -14.60 12.87 17.10
N ARG A 107 -14.50 13.81 16.15
CA ARG A 107 -13.87 15.12 16.33
C ARG A 107 -14.81 16.16 16.94
N GLY A 108 -16.12 16.07 16.64
CA GLY A 108 -17.13 17.07 17.00
C GLY A 108 -17.80 16.91 18.37
N SER A 109 -17.79 15.71 18.96
CA SER A 109 -18.54 15.45 20.20
C SER A 109 -17.90 16.03 21.48
N ARG A 110 -16.65 16.53 21.42
CA ARG A 110 -15.95 17.08 22.59
C ARG A 110 -16.15 18.59 22.78
N GLY A 111 -16.68 19.31 21.78
CA GLY A 111 -16.80 20.78 21.81
C GLY A 111 -18.19 21.34 22.15
N LYS A 112 -19.23 20.50 22.28
CA LYS A 112 -20.63 20.94 22.51
C LYS A 112 -21.17 20.60 23.91
N ARG A 113 -20.32 20.53 24.93
CA ARG A 113 -20.73 20.25 26.31
C ARG A 113 -20.02 21.22 27.26
N GLY A 114 -20.40 22.50 27.21
CA GLY A 114 -19.80 23.53 28.05
C GLY A 114 -20.30 24.93 27.76
N SER A 115 -21.62 25.14 27.75
CA SER A 115 -22.23 26.47 27.92
C SER A 115 -23.74 26.30 28.16
N ARG A 116 -24.08 25.85 29.38
CA ARG A 116 -25.38 26.05 30.02
C ARG A 116 -25.11 26.03 31.52
N GLY A 117 -25.35 27.14 32.19
CA GLY A 117 -25.06 27.39 33.60
C GLY A 117 -24.40 28.74 33.75
#